data_AF-A0A958VT02-F1
#
_entry.id   AF-A0A958VT02-F1
#
_cell.length_a   1.000
_cell.length_b   1.000
_cell.length_c   1.000
_cell.angle_alpha   90.00
_cell.angle_beta   90.00
_cell.angle_gamma   90.00
#
_symmetry.space_group_name_H-M   'P 1'
#
loop_
_entity.id
_entity.type
_entity.pdbx_description
1 polymer ?
#
loop_
_entity_poly.entity_id
_entity_poly.type
_entity_poly.pdbx_seq_one_letter_code
_entity_poly.pdbx_strand_id
1 'polypeptide(L)' 'MRTRNFLVPQDLIFEFVEAIEENDFANHIVGITAESEIEISIGYNTDERKVVNELQDMIDEHNYD' A
#
# COMPACT_ATOMS: atom_id res chain seq x y z
N MET A 1 -7.12 -4.46 -14.95
CA MET A 1 -6.79 -4.83 -13.57
C MET A 1 -5.37 -5.34 -13.47
N ARG A 2 -4.55 -4.61 -12.71
CA ARG A 2 -3.17 -4.95 -12.34
C ARG A 2 -3.14 -5.12 -10.82
N THR A 3 -2.14 -5.82 -10.32
CA THR A 3 -1.94 -6.00 -8.88
C THR A 3 -0.55 -5.49 -8.54
N ARG A 4 -0.41 -4.79 -7.43
CA ARG A 4 0.88 -4.35 -6.89
C ARG A 4 0.97 -4.71 -5.42
N ASN A 5 2.15 -5.17 -5.02
CA ASN A 5 2.44 -5.50 -3.63
C ASN A 5 3.19 -4.34 -2.99
N PHE A 6 2.84 -4.06 -1.75
CA PHE A 6 3.42 -3.02 -0.94
C PHE A 6 3.90 -3.63 0.36
N LEU A 7 5.10 -3.24 0.79
CA LEU A 7 5.61 -3.52 2.12
C LEU A 7 5.32 -2.28 2.94
N VAL A 8 4.35 -2.38 3.85
CA VAL A 8 3.85 -1.25 4.61
C VAL A 8 4.41 -1.35 6.03
N PRO A 9 5.20 -0.38 6.49
CA PRO A 9 5.64 -0.31 7.88
C PRO A 9 4.45 -0.30 8.83
N GLN A 10 4.60 -0.89 10.02
CA GLN A 10 3.53 -0.94 11.02
C GLN A 10 3.04 0.45 11.43
N ASP A 11 3.92 1.45 11.45
CA ASP A 11 3.60 2.83 11.79
C ASP A 11 2.71 3.52 10.72
N LEU A 12 2.83 3.11 9.45
CA LEU A 12 2.06 3.66 8.32
C LEU A 12 0.79 2.87 7.97
N ILE A 13 0.54 1.75 8.66
CA ILE A 13 -0.56 0.85 8.27
C ILE A 13 -1.94 1.54 8.30
N PHE A 14 -2.15 2.45 9.26
CA PHE A 14 -3.43 3.14 9.39
C PHE A 14 -3.67 4.07 8.20
N GLU A 15 -2.71 4.94 7.89
CA GLU A 15 -2.80 5.87 6.76
C GLU A 15 -2.93 5.11 5.42
N PHE A 16 -2.22 3.98 5.29
CA PHE A 16 -2.29 3.14 4.10
C PHE A 16 -3.66 2.48 3.92
N VAL A 17 -4.26 1.98 5.00
CA VAL A 17 -5.60 1.37 4.97
C VAL A 17 -6.68 2.43 4.70
N GLU A 18 -6.58 3.62 5.31
CA GLU A 18 -7.50 4.72 5.00
C GLU A 18 -7.46 5.09 3.52
N ALA A 19 -6.28 5.25 2.94
CA ALA A 19 -6.14 5.55 1.52
C ALA A 19 -6.66 4.42 0.60
N ILE A 20 -6.57 3.16 1.03
CA ILE A 20 -7.19 2.02 0.33
C ILE A 20 -8.71 2.11 0.37
N GLU A 21 -9.30 2.37 1.53
CA GLU A 21 -10.76 2.46 1.69
C GLU A 21 -11.35 3.67 0.95
N GLU A 22 -10.69 4.83 1.00
CA GLU A 22 -11.13 6.04 0.29
C GLU A 22 -11.21 5.85 -1.22
N ASN A 23 -10.36 4.98 -1.77
CA ASN A 23 -10.28 4.70 -3.20
C ASN A 23 -10.98 3.38 -3.61
N ASP A 24 -11.66 2.71 -2.69
CA ASP A 24 -12.36 1.42 -2.91
C ASP A 24 -11.46 0.32 -3.51
N PHE A 25 -10.18 0.29 -3.12
CA PHE A 25 -9.24 -0.66 -3.69
C PHE A 25 -9.46 -2.08 -3.18
N ALA A 26 -9.52 -3.02 -4.12
CA ALA A 26 -9.48 -4.45 -3.81
C ALA A 26 -8.12 -4.81 -3.21
N ASN A 27 -8.08 -5.05 -1.90
CA ASN A 27 -6.86 -5.33 -1.15
C ASN A 27 -6.83 -6.76 -0.59
N HIS A 28 -5.62 -7.27 -0.37
CA HIS A 28 -5.38 -8.57 0.25
C HIS A 28 -4.07 -8.55 1.03
N ILE A 29 -4.11 -8.88 2.32
CA ILE A 29 -2.91 -9.06 3.14
C ILE A 29 -2.26 -10.38 2.76
N VAL A 30 -1.03 -10.31 2.27
CA VAL A 30 -0.24 -11.48 1.87
C VAL A 30 0.48 -12.08 3.07
N GLY A 31 1.02 -11.24 3.96
CA GLY A 31 1.77 -11.69 5.12
C GLY A 31 2.43 -10.56 5.88
N ILE A 32 3.34 -10.93 6.78
CA ILE A 32 4.14 -10.02 7.60
C ILE A 32 5.60 -10.40 7.42
N THR A 33 6.48 -9.41 7.21
CA THR A 33 7.92 -9.61 7.06
C THR A 33 8.61 -9.79 8.42
N ALA A 34 9.86 -10.24 8.41
CA ALA A 34 10.66 -10.37 9.65
C ALA A 34 10.95 -9.02 10.32
N GLU A 35 10.78 -7.91 9.59
CA GLU A 35 11.00 -6.54 10.03
C GLU A 35 9.70 -5.89 10.54
N SER A 36 8.65 -6.69 10.74
CA SER A 36 7.31 -6.25 11.18
C SER A 36 6.57 -5.36 10.18
N GLU A 37 6.95 -5.42 8.90
CA GLU A 37 6.20 -4.78 7.82
C GLU A 37 5.08 -5.71 7.34
N ILE A 38 3.97 -5.14 6.90
CA ILE A 38 2.82 -5.89 6.41
C ILE A 38 2.86 -5.86 4.88
N GLU A 39 2.89 -7.04 4.25
CA GLU A 39 2.78 -7.14 2.80
C GLU A 39 1.31 -7.10 2.38
N ILE A 40 0.93 -6.07 1.62
CA ILE A 40 -0.42 -5.86 1.11
C ILE A 40 -0.40 -5.83 -0.41
N SER A 41 -1.17 -6.71 -1.03
CA SER A 41 -1.48 -6.66 -2.45
C SER A 41 -2.72 -5.79 -2.68
N ILE A 42 -2.63 -4.85 -3.61
CA ILE A 42 -3.77 -4.04 -4.05
C ILE A 42 -3.98 -4.18 -5.55
N GLY A 43 -5.24 -4.43 -5.92
CA GLY A 43 -5.72 -4.49 -7.29
C GLY A 43 -6.20 -3.12 -7.75
N TYR A 44 -5.74 -2.69 -8.92
CA TYR A 44 -6.04 -1.36 -9.47
C TYR A 44 -6.14 -1.38 -11.00
N ASN A 45 -6.82 -0.39 -11.56
CA ASN A 45 -6.93 -0.14 -13.00
C ASN A 45 -6.00 0.98 -13.45
N THR A 46 -5.95 1.22 -14.75
CA THR A 46 -5.04 2.21 -15.35
C THR A 46 -5.27 3.61 -14.81
N ASP A 47 -6.53 3.98 -14.59
CA ASP A 47 -6.97 5.28 -14.08
C ASP A 47 -6.56 5.52 -12.62
N GLU A 48 -6.44 4.43 -11.85
CA GLU A 48 -6.08 4.42 -10.44
C GLU A 48 -4.55 4.34 -10.21
N ARG A 49 -3.78 4.23 -11.29
CA ARG A 49 -2.31 4.12 -11.23
C ARG A 49 -1.67 5.30 -10.50
N LYS A 50 -2.28 6.49 -10.57
CA LYS A 50 -1.76 7.68 -9.90
C LYS A 50 -1.78 7.49 -8.39
N VAL A 51 -2.91 7.07 -7.83
CA VAL A 51 -3.07 6.82 -6.39
C VAL A 51 -2.13 5.72 -5.91
N VAL A 52 -1.99 4.64 -6.69
CA VAL A 52 -1.04 3.55 -6.39
C VAL A 52 0.41 4.01 -6.38
N ASN A 53 0.77 5.03 -7.16
CA ASN A 53 2.09 5.65 -7.06
C ASN A 53 2.19 6.54 -5.81
N GLU A 54 1.14 7.32 -5.47
CA GLU A 54 1.12 8.13 -4.26
C GLU A 54 1.28 7.26 -2.98
N LEU A 55 0.62 6.09 -2.94
CA LEU A 55 0.82 5.10 -1.88
C LEU A 55 2.27 4.58 -1.78
N GLN A 56 2.95 4.45 -2.93
CA GLN A 56 4.36 4.07 -2.96
C GLN A 56 5.23 5.21 -2.42
N ASP A 57 5.01 6.43 -2.89
CA ASP A 57 5.75 7.62 -2.47
C ASP A 57 5.62 7.83 -0.95
N MET A 58 4.46 7.56 -0.35
CA MET A 58 4.27 7.61 1.12
C MET A 58 5.17 6.62 1.87
N ILE A 59 5.30 5.39 1.38
CA ILE A 59 6.16 4.37 2.01
C ILE A 59 7.63 4.73 1.81
N ASP A 60 8.00 5.18 0.61
CA ASP A 60 9.36 5.62 0.33
C ASP A 60 9.75 6.81 1.21
N GLU A 61 8.91 7.84 1.34
CA GLU A 61 9.18 9.02 2.17
C GLU A 61 9.44 8.64 3.63
N HIS A 62 8.65 7.73 4.21
CA HIS A 62 8.87 7.24 5.58
C HIS A 62 10.16 6.43 5.73
N ASN A 63 10.61 5.71 4.71
CA ASN A 63 11.85 4.94 4.77
C ASN A 63 13.12 5.82 4.64
N TYR A 64 12.96 7.08 4.22
CA TYR A 64 14.04 8.05 4.10
C TYR A 64 14.12 9.04 5.27
N ASP A 65 13.19 8.99 6.23
CA ASP A 65 13.20 9.76 7.50
C ASP A 65 13.88 8.98 8.64
#